data_AF-A0A3B0CKQ3-F1
#
_entry.id   AF-A0A3B0CKQ3-F1
#
_cell.length_a   1.000
_cell.length_b   1.000
_cell.length_c   1.000
_cell.angle_alpha   90.00
_cell.angle_beta   90.00
_cell.angle_gamma   90.00
#
_symmetry.space_group_name_H-M   'P 1'
#
loop_
_entity.id
_entity.type
_entity.pdbx_description
1 polymer ?
#
loop_
_entity_poly.entity_id
_entity_poly.type
_entity_poly.pdbx_seq_one_letter_code
_entity_poly.pdbx_strand_id
1 'polypeptide(L)'
;MMEILRKVYRKDRDSFVAGCYRELLGREPDPDGMQHHLRLLAGGASKLTVMTSLLQCPEADRLYRSGGAPGSRRRPSAADLFRRLYAQSDEAYVQGLYEELLCRRPDRHGCKQNVQQLKRGASRATVAAQLLQSGEALELLRAKTGTPIAQKILFDYANRKFYPDYDY
;
A
#
# COMPACT_ATOMS: atom_id res chain seq x y z
N MET A 1 -4.98 4.43 -0.36
CA MET A 1 -4.50 3.13 0.14
C MET A 1 -3.96 3.25 1.55
N MET A 2 -3.12 4.26 1.84
CA MET A 2 -2.49 4.46 3.15
C MET A 2 -3.49 4.45 4.33
N GLU A 3 -4.66 5.07 4.19
CA GLU A 3 -5.68 5.03 5.25
C GLU A 3 -6.20 3.61 5.58
N ILE A 4 -6.28 2.72 4.57
CA ILE A 4 -6.65 1.31 4.77
C ILE A 4 -5.55 0.61 5.56
N LEU A 5 -4.31 0.75 5.11
CA LEU A 5 -3.13 0.14 5.74
C LEU A 5 -2.94 0.64 7.17
N ARG A 6 -3.14 1.94 7.42
CA ARG A 6 -3.10 2.55 8.75
C ARG A 6 -4.15 1.96 9.70
N LYS A 7 -5.39 1.78 9.22
CA LYS A 7 -6.45 1.14 10.01
C LYS A 7 -6.09 -0.28 10.39
N VAL A 8 -5.51 -1.06 9.47
CA VAL A 8 -5.01 -2.40 9.75
C VAL A 8 -3.86 -2.33 10.76
N TYR A 9 -2.85 -1.50 10.51
CA TYR A 9 -1.64 -1.36 11.33
C TYR A 9 -1.93 -1.05 12.80
N ARG A 10 -3.02 -0.32 13.10
CA ARG A 10 -3.44 0.03 14.46
C ARG A 10 -4.20 -1.07 15.21
N LYS A 11 -4.63 -2.13 14.54
CA LYS A 11 -5.32 -3.25 15.19
C LYS A 11 -4.38 -4.00 16.15
N ASP A 12 -4.97 -4.69 17.11
CA ASP A 12 -4.30 -5.65 17.98
C ASP A 12 -3.79 -6.86 17.18
N ARG A 13 -3.02 -7.74 17.82
CA ARG A 13 -2.21 -8.78 17.19
C ARG A 13 -2.99 -9.64 16.18
N ASP A 14 -4.07 -10.27 16.61
CA ASP A 14 -4.83 -11.23 15.81
C ASP A 14 -5.68 -10.51 14.75
N SER A 15 -6.35 -9.43 15.15
CA SER A 15 -7.11 -8.57 14.23
C SER A 15 -6.24 -7.93 13.15
N PHE A 16 -4.98 -7.62 13.46
CA PHE A 16 -3.99 -7.09 12.54
C PHE A 16 -3.63 -8.12 11.46
N VAL A 17 -3.32 -9.36 11.84
CA VAL A 17 -2.99 -10.42 10.88
C VAL A 17 -4.18 -10.67 9.95
N ALA A 18 -5.38 -10.88 10.50
CA ALA A 18 -6.58 -11.08 9.69
C ALA A 18 -6.88 -9.85 8.80
N GLY A 19 -6.62 -8.64 9.30
CA GLY A 19 -6.73 -7.41 8.52
C GLY A 19 -5.77 -7.35 7.34
N CYS A 20 -4.52 -7.80 7.51
CA CYS A 20 -3.54 -7.84 6.43
C CYS A 20 -3.98 -8.80 5.32
N TYR A 21 -4.49 -9.99 5.67
CA TYR A 21 -5.00 -10.95 4.68
C TYR A 21 -6.19 -10.39 3.89
N ARG A 22 -7.18 -9.82 4.58
CA ARG A 22 -8.34 -9.22 3.90
C ARG A 22 -7.96 -8.09 2.97
N GLU A 23 -7.09 -7.18 3.42
CA GLU A 23 -6.77 -5.99 2.65
C GLU A 23 -5.73 -6.23 1.56
N LEU A 24 -4.73 -7.08 1.78
CA LEU A 24 -3.63 -7.32 0.83
C LEU A 24 -3.88 -8.52 -0.09
N LEU A 25 -4.62 -9.54 0.36
CA LEU A 25 -4.87 -10.76 -0.40
C LEU A 25 -6.36 -10.96 -0.75
N GLY A 26 -7.27 -10.15 -0.20
CA GLY A 26 -8.70 -10.23 -0.51
C GLY A 26 -9.40 -11.45 0.08
N ARG A 27 -8.80 -12.14 1.06
CA ARG A 27 -9.34 -13.34 1.71
C ARG A 27 -9.10 -13.32 3.23
N GLU A 28 -9.73 -14.22 3.97
CA GLU A 28 -9.34 -14.51 5.36
C GLU A 28 -8.08 -15.40 5.39
N PRO A 29 -7.28 -15.32 6.47
CA PRO A 29 -6.20 -16.27 6.67
C PRO A 29 -6.78 -17.66 6.94
N ASP A 30 -6.16 -18.67 6.35
CA ASP A 30 -6.33 -20.05 6.79
C ASP A 30 -5.65 -20.25 8.17
N PRO A 31 -5.96 -21.34 8.91
CA PRO A 31 -5.40 -21.57 10.24
C PRO A 31 -3.87 -21.56 10.29
N ASP A 32 -3.21 -22.14 9.28
CA ASP A 32 -1.75 -22.24 9.21
C ASP A 32 -1.11 -20.87 8.93
N GLY A 33 -1.66 -20.10 8.00
CA GLY A 33 -1.24 -18.73 7.69
C GLY A 33 -1.41 -17.81 8.89
N MET A 34 -2.54 -17.89 9.58
CA MET A 34 -2.78 -17.15 10.82
C MET A 34 -1.72 -17.49 11.87
N GLN A 35 -1.51 -18.78 12.16
CA GLN A 35 -0.55 -19.22 13.15
C GLN A 35 0.89 -18.85 12.78
N HIS A 36 1.25 -18.93 11.50
CA HIS A 36 2.57 -18.56 11.00
C HIS A 36 2.90 -17.09 11.32
N HIS A 37 2.03 -16.15 10.95
CA HIS A 37 2.30 -14.73 11.20
C HIS A 37 2.17 -14.34 12.67
N LEU A 38 1.30 -14.99 13.44
CA LEU A 38 1.26 -14.82 14.89
C LEU A 38 2.57 -15.25 15.55
N ARG A 39 3.17 -16.36 15.11
CA ARG A 39 4.50 -16.80 15.57
C ARG A 39 5.59 -15.81 15.19
N LEU A 40 5.56 -15.25 13.98
CA LEU A 40 6.52 -14.19 13.59
C LEU A 40 6.43 -12.99 14.54
N LEU A 41 5.22 -12.50 14.83
CA LEU A 41 5.01 -11.39 15.76
C LEU A 41 5.46 -11.75 17.19
N ALA A 42 5.18 -12.96 17.66
CA ALA A 42 5.63 -13.44 18.96
C ALA A 42 7.17 -13.55 19.04
N GLY A 43 7.84 -13.85 17.92
CA GLY A 43 9.29 -13.85 17.78
C GLY A 43 9.92 -12.46 17.62
N GLY A 44 9.15 -11.38 17.77
CA GLY A 44 9.66 -10.00 17.70
C GLY A 44 9.66 -9.37 16.31
N ALA A 45 9.11 -10.05 15.28
CA ALA A 45 8.94 -9.43 13.98
C ALA A 45 8.03 -8.20 14.06
N SER A 46 8.34 -7.17 13.28
CA SER A 46 7.52 -5.97 13.24
C SER A 46 6.23 -6.20 12.45
N LYS A 47 5.21 -5.36 12.70
CA LYS A 47 4.00 -5.32 11.85
C LYS A 47 4.34 -5.04 10.38
N LEU A 48 5.32 -4.18 10.12
CA LEU A 48 5.78 -3.92 8.75
C LEU A 48 6.32 -5.19 8.10
N THR A 49 7.08 -6.01 8.84
CA THR A 49 7.59 -7.30 8.33
C THR A 49 6.45 -8.20 7.87
N VAL A 50 5.37 -8.31 8.64
CA VAL A 50 4.18 -9.09 8.25
C VAL A 50 3.53 -8.51 7.00
N MET A 51 3.28 -7.20 6.96
CA MET A 51 2.65 -6.54 5.80
C MET A 51 3.48 -6.73 4.53
N THR A 52 4.80 -6.53 4.58
CA THR A 52 5.66 -6.70 3.41
C THR A 52 5.83 -8.17 3.01
N SER A 53 5.83 -9.11 3.97
CA SER A 53 5.86 -10.54 3.65
C SER A 53 4.64 -10.98 2.84
N LEU A 54 3.46 -10.47 3.18
CA LEU A 54 2.22 -10.74 2.45
C LEU A 54 2.20 -10.01 1.10
N LEU A 55 2.66 -8.76 1.06
CA LEU A 55 2.73 -7.98 -0.17
C LEU A 55 3.65 -8.61 -1.24
N GLN A 56 4.73 -9.27 -0.80
CA GLN A 56 5.75 -9.86 -1.68
C GLN A 56 5.54 -11.37 -1.91
N CYS A 57 4.50 -11.98 -1.37
CA CYS A 57 4.29 -13.41 -1.55
C CYS A 57 3.81 -13.74 -2.98
N PRO A 58 4.01 -14.99 -3.46
CA PRO A 58 3.58 -15.39 -4.80
C PRO A 58 2.06 -15.30 -5.03
N GLU A 59 1.27 -15.36 -3.97
CA GLU A 59 -0.19 -15.16 -4.06
C GLU A 59 -0.53 -13.71 -4.39
N ALA A 60 0.10 -12.74 -3.71
CA ALA A 60 -0.10 -11.33 -3.96
C ALA A 60 0.30 -10.94 -5.39
N ASP A 61 1.46 -11.40 -5.88
CA ASP A 61 1.90 -11.10 -7.25
C ASP A 61 0.90 -11.63 -8.30
N ARG A 62 0.41 -12.88 -8.13
CA ARG A 62 -0.63 -13.45 -9.00
C ARG A 62 -1.93 -12.65 -8.93
N LEU A 63 -2.36 -12.29 -7.72
CA LEU A 63 -3.57 -11.51 -7.50
C LEU A 63 -3.48 -10.13 -8.17
N TYR A 64 -2.37 -9.43 -8.01
CA TYR A 64 -2.22 -8.07 -8.53
C TYR A 64 -2.06 -8.02 -10.05
N ARG A 65 -1.51 -9.09 -10.64
CA ARG A 65 -1.44 -9.25 -12.11
C ARG A 65 -2.76 -9.70 -12.72
N SER A 66 -3.60 -10.42 -11.96
CA SER A 66 -4.91 -10.83 -12.45
C SER A 66 -5.79 -9.58 -12.64
N GLY A 67 -6.01 -9.22 -13.91
CA GLY A 67 -6.90 -8.13 -14.30
C GLY A 67 -8.35 -8.49 -13.97
N GLY A 68 -8.74 -8.30 -12.72
CA GLY A 68 -10.11 -8.52 -12.25
C GLY A 68 -10.88 -7.20 -12.19
N ALA A 69 -12.03 -7.15 -12.85
CA ALA A 69 -12.96 -6.04 -12.73
C ALA A 69 -13.34 -5.82 -11.25
N PRO A 70 -13.49 -4.56 -10.80
CA PRO A 70 -13.90 -4.28 -9.43
C PRO A 70 -15.24 -4.97 -9.15
N GLY A 71 -15.22 -5.97 -8.28
CA GLY A 71 -16.41 -6.67 -7.84
C GLY A 71 -17.27 -5.74 -6.98
N SER A 72 -18.32 -5.18 -7.59
CA SER A 72 -19.51 -4.58 -6.96
C SER A 72 -19.28 -3.31 -6.10
N ARG A 73 -20.39 -2.67 -5.68
CA ARG A 73 -20.55 -1.38 -4.96
C ARG A 73 -19.86 -1.29 -3.57
N ARG A 74 -18.82 -2.08 -3.31
CA ARG A 74 -18.10 -2.17 -2.04
C ARG A 74 -16.90 -1.22 -2.03
N ARG A 75 -16.52 -0.72 -0.85
CA ARG A 75 -15.27 0.06 -0.69
C ARG A 75 -14.06 -0.76 -1.18
N PRO A 76 -13.13 -0.16 -1.95
CA PRO A 76 -11.97 -0.87 -2.45
C PRO A 76 -11.02 -1.26 -1.31
N SER A 77 -10.50 -2.49 -1.38
CA SER A 77 -9.41 -2.98 -0.53
C SER A 77 -8.04 -2.46 -1.01
N ALA A 78 -6.98 -2.66 -0.22
CA ALA A 78 -5.63 -2.37 -0.70
C ALA A 78 -5.26 -3.22 -1.93
N ALA A 79 -5.70 -4.49 -1.99
CA ALA A 79 -5.50 -5.38 -3.13
C ALA A 79 -6.18 -4.88 -4.41
N ASP A 80 -7.38 -4.29 -4.31
CA ASP A 80 -8.05 -3.66 -5.46
C ASP A 80 -7.24 -2.47 -6.00
N LEU A 81 -6.68 -1.66 -5.10
CA LEU A 81 -5.86 -0.51 -5.46
C LEU A 81 -4.52 -0.96 -6.08
N PHE A 82 -3.87 -1.97 -5.52
CA PHE A 82 -2.67 -2.56 -6.12
C PHE A 82 -2.94 -3.13 -7.51
N ARG A 83 -4.04 -3.86 -7.72
CA ARG A 83 -4.44 -4.35 -9.04
C ARG A 83 -4.54 -3.21 -10.08
N ARG A 84 -5.17 -2.09 -9.72
CA ARG A 84 -5.28 -0.92 -10.61
C ARG A 84 -3.91 -0.35 -10.97
N LEU A 85 -3.00 -0.26 -10.00
CA LEU A 85 -1.64 0.23 -10.20
C LEU A 85 -0.82 -0.74 -11.07
N TYR A 86 -0.93 -2.05 -10.85
CA TYR A 86 -0.19 -3.07 -11.59
C TYR A 86 -0.57 -3.12 -13.07
N ALA A 87 -1.75 -2.64 -13.45
CA ALA A 87 -2.15 -2.53 -14.86
C ALA A 87 -1.50 -1.34 -15.59
N GLN A 88 -0.85 -0.42 -14.87
CA GLN A 88 -0.27 0.80 -15.45
C GLN A 88 1.16 0.58 -15.98
N SER A 89 1.69 1.58 -16.71
CA SER A 89 3.11 1.68 -17.03
C SER A 89 3.96 1.80 -15.76
N ASP A 90 5.27 1.55 -15.84
CA ASP A 90 6.14 1.63 -14.67
C ASP A 90 6.19 3.04 -14.07
N GLU A 91 6.21 4.07 -14.92
CA GLU A 91 6.16 5.47 -14.49
C GLU A 91 4.84 5.78 -13.75
N ALA A 92 3.69 5.38 -14.31
CA ALA A 92 2.38 5.62 -13.69
C ALA A 92 2.15 4.76 -12.44
N TYR A 93 2.68 3.53 -12.41
CA TYR A 93 2.72 2.67 -11.24
C TYR A 93 3.48 3.35 -10.09
N VAL A 94 4.68 3.85 -10.35
CA VAL A 94 5.50 4.53 -9.34
C VAL A 94 4.79 5.80 -8.85
N GLN A 95 4.27 6.63 -9.74
CA GLN A 95 3.54 7.84 -9.33
C GLN A 95 2.34 7.49 -8.44
N GLY A 96 1.49 6.56 -8.88
CA GLY A 96 0.32 6.15 -8.12
C GLY A 96 0.69 5.50 -6.79
N LEU A 97 1.80 4.76 -6.71
CA LEU A 97 2.29 4.19 -5.45
C LEU A 97 2.67 5.27 -4.43
N TYR A 98 3.33 6.34 -4.85
CA TYR A 98 3.64 7.50 -4.00
C TYR A 98 2.37 8.21 -3.53
N GLU A 99 1.41 8.44 -4.44
CA GLU A 99 0.15 9.10 -4.09
C GLU A 99 -0.68 8.24 -3.12
N GLU A 100 -0.71 6.92 -3.33
CA GLU A 100 -1.51 5.98 -2.55
C GLU A 100 -0.90 5.61 -1.20
N LEU A 101 0.43 5.49 -1.11
CA LEU A 101 1.16 5.12 0.11
C LEU A 101 1.72 6.33 0.87
N LEU A 102 2.25 7.34 0.19
CA LEU A 102 2.91 8.48 0.84
C LEU A 102 2.05 9.74 0.83
N CYS A 103 0.85 9.69 0.24
CA CYS A 103 -0.07 10.84 0.15
C CYS A 103 0.56 12.07 -0.53
N ARG A 104 1.50 11.85 -1.47
CA ARG A 104 2.16 12.91 -2.23
C ARG A 104 2.65 12.40 -3.57
N ARG A 105 3.04 13.32 -4.47
CA ARG A 105 3.77 12.95 -5.70
C ARG A 105 5.25 12.70 -5.43
N PRO A 106 5.90 11.82 -6.20
CA PRO A 106 7.34 11.68 -6.16
C PRO A 106 8.02 12.93 -6.74
N ASP A 107 9.17 13.30 -6.20
CA ASP A 107 10.07 14.22 -6.90
C ASP A 107 10.73 13.52 -8.12
N ARG A 108 11.42 14.31 -8.96
CA ARG A 108 12.06 13.79 -10.18
C ARG A 108 13.07 12.68 -9.89
N HIS A 109 13.80 12.77 -8.78
CA HIS A 109 14.84 11.81 -8.42
C HIS A 109 14.21 10.50 -7.93
N GLY A 110 13.27 10.58 -6.98
CA GLY A 110 12.55 9.42 -6.45
C GLY A 110 11.76 8.66 -7.51
N CYS A 111 11.12 9.38 -8.44
CA CYS A 111 10.44 8.75 -9.58
C CYS A 111 11.45 8.00 -10.47
N LYS A 112 12.52 8.68 -10.91
CA LYS A 112 13.54 8.10 -11.79
C LYS A 112 14.21 6.87 -11.16
N GLN A 113 14.56 6.92 -9.88
CA GLN A 113 15.20 5.80 -9.19
C GLN A 113 14.31 4.56 -9.14
N ASN A 114 13.04 4.70 -8.73
CA ASN A 114 12.13 3.57 -8.62
C ASN A 114 11.77 2.96 -9.99
N VAL A 115 11.54 3.81 -11.00
CA VAL A 115 11.35 3.35 -12.39
C VAL A 115 12.58 2.59 -12.89
N GLN A 116 13.79 3.05 -12.56
CA GLN A 116 15.02 2.35 -12.93
C GLN A 116 15.16 0.99 -12.24
N GLN A 117 14.67 0.84 -11.01
CA GLN A 117 14.64 -0.48 -10.34
C GLN A 117 13.74 -1.46 -11.10
N LEU A 118 12.55 -1.04 -11.50
CA LEU A 118 11.63 -1.86 -12.30
C LEU A 118 12.26 -2.28 -13.64
N LYS A 119 12.90 -1.33 -14.34
CA LYS A 119 13.64 -1.60 -15.59
C LYS A 119 14.81 -2.58 -15.44
N ARG A 120 15.35 -2.73 -14.22
CA ARG A 120 16.40 -3.71 -13.88
C ARG A 120 15.85 -5.05 -13.41
N GLY A 121 14.54 -5.25 -13.48
CA GLY A 121 13.88 -6.51 -13.11
C GLY A 121 13.44 -6.62 -11.66
N ALA A 122 13.48 -5.52 -10.89
CA ALA A 122 12.83 -5.51 -9.58
C ALA A 122 11.32 -5.72 -9.76
N SER A 123 10.71 -6.54 -8.89
CA SER A 123 9.27 -6.69 -8.91
C SER A 123 8.57 -5.42 -8.42
N ARG A 124 7.36 -5.18 -8.92
CA ARG A 124 6.48 -4.10 -8.42
C ARG A 124 6.25 -4.23 -6.91
N ALA A 125 6.07 -5.45 -6.42
CA ALA A 125 5.90 -5.74 -5.00
C ALA A 125 7.12 -5.33 -4.17
N THR A 126 8.34 -5.51 -4.69
CA THR A 126 9.57 -5.06 -4.04
C THR A 126 9.61 -3.54 -3.91
N VAL A 127 9.29 -2.79 -4.97
CA VAL A 127 9.24 -1.33 -4.91
C VAL A 127 8.15 -0.85 -3.93
N ALA A 128 6.99 -1.50 -3.92
CA ALA A 128 5.92 -1.20 -2.96
C ALA A 128 6.32 -1.49 -1.51
N ALA A 129 7.00 -2.61 -1.26
CA ALA A 129 7.50 -2.99 0.06
C ALA A 129 8.56 -1.99 0.56
N GLN A 130 9.49 -1.57 -0.29
CA GLN A 130 10.50 -0.56 0.04
C GLN A 130 9.85 0.78 0.43
N LEU A 131 8.86 1.24 -0.35
CA LEU A 131 8.15 2.48 -0.04
C LEU A 131 7.38 2.36 1.28
N LEU A 132 6.71 1.23 1.53
CA LEU A 132 5.96 0.98 2.77
C LEU A 132 6.87 0.88 4.00
N GLN A 133 8.11 0.42 3.83
CA GLN A 133 9.13 0.35 4.89
C GLN A 133 9.87 1.68 5.11
N SER A 134 9.66 2.69 4.26
CA SER A 134 10.29 3.99 4.43
C SER A 134 9.88 4.67 5.73
N GLY A 135 10.75 5.56 6.24
CA GLY A 135 10.44 6.35 7.45
C GLY A 135 9.16 7.17 7.30
N GLU A 136 8.94 7.75 6.12
CA GLU A 136 7.74 8.53 5.79
C GLU A 136 6.47 7.68 5.86
N ALA A 137 6.45 6.49 5.25
CA ALA A 137 5.31 5.59 5.36
C ALA A 137 5.07 5.13 6.81
N LEU A 138 6.13 4.89 7.57
CA LEU A 138 6.02 4.50 8.98
C LEU A 138 5.41 5.60 9.85
N GLU A 139 5.76 6.87 9.60
CA GLU A 139 5.15 8.02 10.25
C GLU A 139 3.64 8.09 9.96
N LEU A 140 3.26 7.92 8.68
CA LEU A 140 1.86 7.90 8.25
C LEU A 140 1.06 6.75 8.89
N LEU A 141 1.65 5.56 8.98
CA LEU A 141 1.03 4.40 9.63
C LEU A 141 0.85 4.58 11.14
N ARG A 142 1.76 5.30 11.80
CA ARG A 142 1.70 5.58 13.24
C ARG A 142 0.82 6.77 13.59
N ALA A 143 0.58 7.67 12.65
CA ALA A 143 -0.20 8.88 12.85
C ALA A 143 -1.60 8.61 13.46
N LYS A 144 -1.98 9.39 14.47
CA LYS A 144 -3.33 9.41 15.04
C LYS A 144 -4.31 10.05 14.04
N THR A 145 -5.61 9.76 14.19
CA THR A 145 -6.66 10.27 13.30
C THR A 145 -6.59 11.80 13.22
N GLY A 146 -6.55 12.35 12.00
CA GLY A 146 -6.46 13.80 11.72
C GLY A 146 -5.25 14.23 10.88
N THR A 147 -4.13 13.52 10.93
CA THR A 147 -2.86 13.95 10.28
C THR A 147 -2.74 13.62 8.78
N PRO A 148 -3.18 12.45 8.27
CA PRO A 148 -3.12 12.15 6.82
C PRO A 148 -4.16 12.93 6.00
N ILE A 149 -5.27 13.34 6.63
CA ILE A 149 -6.26 14.24 6.01
C ILE A 149 -5.71 15.67 5.99
N ALA A 150 -4.99 16.14 7.01
CA ALA A 150 -4.35 17.45 6.96
C ALA A 150 -3.25 17.52 5.87
N GLN A 151 -2.47 16.45 5.66
CA GLN A 151 -1.53 16.39 4.54
C GLN A 151 -2.21 16.25 3.19
N LYS A 152 -3.30 15.46 3.07
CA LYS A 152 -4.11 15.41 1.85
C LYS A 152 -4.79 16.75 1.56
N ILE A 153 -5.34 17.42 2.58
CA ILE A 153 -5.93 18.77 2.48
C ILE A 153 -4.87 19.81 2.17
N LEU A 154 -3.67 19.76 2.76
CA LEU A 154 -2.56 20.66 2.43
C LEU A 154 -2.00 20.40 1.03
N PHE A 155 -1.95 19.14 0.59
CA PHE A 155 -1.61 18.74 -0.78
C PHE A 155 -2.67 19.24 -1.78
N ASP A 156 -3.96 19.06 -1.46
CA ASP A 156 -5.09 19.56 -2.25
C ASP A 156 -5.14 21.10 -2.25
N TYR A 157 -4.80 21.75 -1.13
CA TYR A 157 -4.78 23.22 -0.96
C TYR A 157 -3.58 23.88 -1.65
N ALA A 158 -2.39 23.26 -1.60
CA ALA A 158 -1.23 23.70 -2.36
C ALA A 158 -1.43 23.53 -3.88
N ASN A 159 -2.20 22.51 -4.29
CA ASN A 159 -2.49 22.24 -5.71
C ASN A 159 -3.68 23.03 -6.28
N ARG A 160 -4.59 23.56 -5.47
CA ARG A 160 -5.69 24.46 -5.92
C ARG A 160 -5.20 25.73 -6.63
N LYS A 161 -3.92 26.10 -6.48
CA LYS A 161 -3.32 27.23 -7.20
C LYS A 161 -2.86 26.88 -8.63
N PHE A 162 -2.84 25.60 -9.02
CA PHE A 162 -2.22 25.14 -10.27
C PHE A 162 -3.14 24.39 -11.26
N TYR A 163 -4.27 23.81 -10.83
CA TYR A 163 -5.19 23.10 -11.76
C TYR A 163 -6.67 23.31 -11.36
N PRO A 164 -7.35 24.33 -11.92
CA PRO A 164 -8.72 24.71 -11.55
C PRO A 164 -9.83 23.82 -12.14
N ASP A 165 -9.52 22.94 -13.10
CA ASP A 165 -10.53 22.34 -13.98
C ASP A 165 -10.87 20.86 -13.70
N TYR A 166 -10.57 20.33 -12.51
CA TYR A 166 -10.96 18.95 -12.13
C TYR A 166 -12.03 18.96 -11.05
N ASP A 167 -13.28 18.75 -11.44
CA ASP A 167 -14.41 18.49 -10.56
C ASP A 167 -14.53 16.99 -10.23
N TYR A 168 -14.78 16.67 -8.94
CA TYR A 168 -15.10 15.33 -8.44
C TYR A 168 -16.57 15.22 -8.06
#